data_AF-A0A4Y8LTP2-F1
#
_entry.id   AF-A0A4Y8LTP2-F1
#
_cell.length_a   1.000
_cell.length_b   1.000
_cell.length_c   1.000
_cell.angle_alpha   90.00
_cell.angle_beta   90.00
_cell.angle_gamma   90.00
#
_symmetry.space_group_name_H-M   'P 1'
#
loop_
_entity.id
_entity.type
_entity.pdbx_description
1 polymer ?
#
loop_
_entity_poly.entity_id
_entity_poly.type
_entity_poly.pdbx_seq_one_letter_code
_entity_poly.pdbx_strand_id
1 'polypeptide(L)' 'MQKLEDELDALLRDIDCTLDSMPGIDKVTAASFVAEIGAIERFANAEKLAGFAGIASVRHGDRR' A
#
# COMPACT_ATOMS: atom_id res chain seq x y z
N MET A 1 6.97 -18.56 16.25
CA MET A 1 6.52 -17.94 14.99
C MET A 1 5.39 -16.94 15.23
N GLN A 2 4.34 -17.28 16.00
CA GLN A 2 3.18 -16.40 16.25
C GLN A 2 3.50 -14.96 16.70
N LYS A 3 4.50 -14.75 17.57
CA LYS A 3 4.86 -13.39 18.03
C LYS A 3 5.18 -12.41 16.89
N LEU A 4 5.81 -12.88 15.82
CA LEU A 4 6.18 -12.01 14.69
C LEU A 4 4.93 -11.57 13.91
N GLU A 5 3.97 -12.48 13.75
CA GLU A 5 2.71 -12.21 13.06
C GLU A 5 1.83 -11.27 13.90
N ASP A 6 1.82 -11.43 15.22
CA ASP A 6 1.10 -10.57 16.16
C ASP A 6 1.67 -9.13 16.13
N GLU A 7 3.00 -8.98 16.12
CA GLU A 7 3.66 -7.68 15.97
C GLU A 7 3.39 -7.04 14.61
N LEU A 8 3.39 -7.84 13.54
CA LEU A 8 3.04 -7.37 12.19
C LEU A 8 1.60 -6.85 12.14
N ASP A 9 0.67 -7.57 12.77
CA ASP A 9 -0.74 -7.19 12.83
C ASP A 9 -0.96 -5.90 13.63
N ALA A 10 -0.18 -5.69 14.69
CA ALA A 10 -0.20 -4.44 15.45
C ALA A 10 0.27 -3.25 14.60
N LEU A 11 1.38 -3.42 13.86
CA LEU A 11 1.91 -2.39 12.96
C LEU A 11 0.97 -2.07 11.80
N LEU A 12 0.37 -3.09 11.19
CA LEU A 12 -0.59 -2.91 10.10
C LEU A 12 -1.86 -2.18 10.54
N ARG A 13 -2.32 -2.42 11.78
CA ARG A 13 -3.44 -1.66 12.37
C ARG A 13 -3.08 -0.21 12.65
N ASP A 14 -1.86 0.09 13.10
CA ASP A 14 -1.43 1.46 13.40
C ASP A 14 -1.37 2.36 12.15
N ILE A 15 -1.13 1.75 10.98
CA ILE A 15 -1.06 2.43 9.69
C ILE A 15 -2.43 2.43 8.96
N ASP A 16 -3.50 1.94 9.61
CA ASP A 16 -4.83 1.76 9.01
C ASP A 16 -4.78 1.03 7.66
N CYS A 17 -3.92 0.00 7.55
CA CYS A 17 -3.78 -0.76 6.32
C CYS A 17 -5.07 -1.54 6.02
N THR A 18 -5.64 -1.36 4.83
CA THR A 18 -6.86 -2.06 4.38
C THR A 18 -6.59 -3.15 3.34
N LEU A 19 -5.33 -3.40 2.98
CA LEU A 19 -4.97 -4.32 1.89
C LEU A 19 -5.28 -5.78 2.22
N ASP A 20 -5.22 -6.16 3.49
CA ASP A 20 -5.57 -7.50 3.98
C ASP A 20 -7.07 -7.81 3.87
N SER A 21 -7.92 -6.78 3.75
CA SER A 21 -9.36 -6.96 3.49
C SER A 21 -9.67 -7.44 2.07
N MET A 22 -8.70 -7.35 1.15
CA MET A 22 -8.86 -7.79 -0.24
C MET A 22 -8.68 -9.31 -0.33
N PRO A 23 -9.63 -10.04 -0.96
CA PRO A 23 -9.50 -11.48 -1.10
C PRO A 23 -8.26 -11.83 -1.93
N GLY A 24 -7.40 -12.69 -1.38
CA GLY A 24 -6.14 -13.10 -2.01
C GLY A 24 -4.91 -12.29 -1.59
N ILE A 25 -5.05 -11.31 -0.70
CA ILE A 25 -3.93 -10.62 -0.05
C ILE A 25 -3.80 -11.10 1.39
N ASP A 26 -2.64 -11.65 1.73
CA ASP A 26 -2.31 -12.03 3.11
C ASP A 26 -1.60 -10.88 3.85
N LYS A 27 -1.57 -10.93 5.18
CA LYS A 27 -0.92 -9.92 6.04
C LYS A 27 0.55 -9.70 5.69
N VAL A 28 1.29 -10.78 5.38
CA VAL A 28 2.71 -10.67 4.98
C VAL A 28 2.85 -9.93 3.65
N THR A 29 1.94 -10.20 2.70
CA THR A 29 1.90 -9.54 1.40
C THR A 29 1.49 -8.08 1.54
N ALA A 30 0.48 -7.77 2.34
CA ALA A 30 0.06 -6.41 2.66
C ALA A 30 1.20 -5.61 3.30
N ALA A 31 1.90 -6.19 4.27
CA ALA A 31 3.06 -5.56 4.91
C ALA A 31 4.20 -5.30 3.92
N SER A 32 4.44 -6.23 3.00
CA SER A 32 5.44 -6.05 1.94
C SER A 32 5.08 -4.88 1.03
N PHE A 33 3.81 -4.73 0.64
CA PHE A 33 3.36 -3.57 -0.13
C PHE A 33 3.51 -2.26 0.63
N VAL A 34 3.12 -2.23 1.91
CA VAL A 34 3.26 -1.04 2.76
C VAL A 34 4.74 -0.68 2.94
N ALA A 35 5.64 -1.66 3.08
CA ALA A 35 7.07 -1.41 3.19
C ALA A 35 7.67 -0.81 1.89
N GLU A 36 7.23 -1.28 0.72
CA GLU A 36 7.66 -0.77 -0.59
C GLU A 36 7.09 0.62 -0.91
N ILE A 37 5.79 0.83 -0.62
CA ILE A 37 5.11 2.10 -0.83
C ILE A 37 5.55 3.14 0.22
N GLY A 38 5.88 2.72 1.43
CA GLY A 38 6.18 3.59 2.56
C GLY A 38 4.99 4.47 2.97
N ALA A 39 5.30 5.66 3.48
CA ALA A 39 4.35 6.72 3.82
C ALA A 39 3.37 7.02 2.68
N ILE A 40 2.10 6.61 2.80
CA ILE A 40 1.08 6.82 1.76
C ILE A 40 0.72 8.31 1.61
N GLU A 41 0.86 9.08 2.69
CA GLU A 41 0.65 10.51 2.77
C GLU A 41 1.63 11.34 1.91
N ARG A 42 2.73 10.74 1.44
CA ARG A 42 3.65 11.39 0.48
C ARG A 42 3.02 11.58 -0.90
N PHE A 43 1.97 10.83 -1.20
CA PHE A 43 1.24 10.92 -2.46
C PHE A 43 0.05 11.85 -2.30
N ALA A 44 0.02 12.92 -3.11
CA ALA A 44 -1.08 13.90 -3.08
C ALA A 44 -2.44 13.33 -3.52
N ASN A 45 -2.45 12.21 -4.26
CA ASN A 45 -3.65 11.53 -4.70
C ASN A 45 -3.37 10.06 -5.05
N ALA A 46 -4.44 9.26 -5.16
CA ALA A 46 -4.36 7.84 -5.50
C ALA A 46 -3.80 7.59 -6.92
N GLU A 47 -3.99 8.51 -7.87
CA GLU A 47 -3.43 8.38 -9.23
C GLU A 47 -1.90 8.41 -9.22
N LYS A 48 -1.29 9.27 -8.40
CA LYS A 48 0.17 9.34 -8.25
C LYS A 48 0.72 8.07 -7.59
N LEU A 49 0.01 7.52 -6.61
CA LEU A 49 0.35 6.23 -6.02
C LEU A 49 0.28 5.11 -7.08
N ALA A 50 -0.81 5.05 -7.85
CA ALA A 50 -0.98 4.04 -8.90
C ALA A 50 0.04 4.19 -10.04
N GLY A 51 0.46 5.41 -10.36
CA GLY A 51 1.56 5.68 -11.29
C GLY A 51 2.92 5.24 -10.73
N PHE A 52 3.18 5.45 -9.43
CA PHE A 52 4.39 4.96 -8.75
C PHE A 52 4.45 3.43 -8.73
N ALA A 53 3.30 2.77 -8.48
CA ALA A 53 3.17 1.32 -8.53
C ALA A 53 3.19 0.73 -9.96
N GLY A 54 3.20 1.58 -11.00
CA GLY A 54 3.15 1.14 -12.39
C GLY A 54 1.80 0.52 -12.83
N ILE A 55 0.75 0.69 -12.01
CA ILE A 55 -0.60 0.13 -12.25
C ILE A 55 -1.42 1.06 -13.15
N ALA A 56 -1.26 2.38 -13.01
CA ALA A 56 -1.97 3.37 -13.83
C ALA A 56 -1.04 4.00 -14.87
N SER A 57 -1.55 4.23 -16.09
CA SER A 57 -0.83 5.04 -17.08
C SER A 57 -0.80 6.49 -16.60
N VAL A 58 0.41 7.03 -16.43
CA VAL A 58 0.59 8.47 -16.17
C VAL A 58 0.10 9.23 -17.41
N ARG A 59 -1.10 9.81 -17.35
CA ARG A 59 -1.59 10.73 -18.38
C ARG A 59 -0.68 11.96 -18.40
N HIS A 60 0.34 11.92 -19.24
CA HIS A 60 1.22 13.06 -19.55
C HIS A 60 0.60 14.02 -20.59
N GLY A 61 -0.73 14.06 -20.70
CA GLY A 61 -1.39 14.78 -21.79
C GLY A 61 -2.85 15.13 -21.48
N ASP A 62 -3.04 16.22 -20.77
CA ASP A 62 -4.04 17.23 -21.14
C ASP A 62 -3.50 18.60 -20.72
N ARG A 63 -2.39 18.98 -21.37
CA ARG A 63 -2.01 20.39 -21.47
C ARG A 63 -2.62 20.83 -22.79
N ARG A 64 -3.67 21.66 -22.72
CA ARG A 64 -4.12 22.46 -23.87
C ARG A 64 -2.96 23.13 -24.57
#